data_AF-M5JXS4-F1
#
_entry.id   AF-M5JXS4-F1
#
_cell.length_a   1.000
_cell.length_b   1.000
_cell.length_c   1.000
_cell.angle_alpha   90.00
_cell.angle_beta   90.00
_cell.angle_gamma   90.00
#
_symmetry.space_group_name_H-M   'P 1'
#
loop_
_entity.id
_entity.type
_entity.pdbx_description
1 polymer ?
#
loop_
_entity_poly.entity_id
_entity_poly.type
_entity_poly.pdbx_seq_one_letter_code
_entity_poly.pdbx_strand_id
1 'polypeptide(L)'
;MARNRTRAPSSTTTTATKTQTVRINGARVKITTRNGRVTTKPALPLEWELQAAQVASLRRLPQYQRQFLLAGDMNASKRGPRAQAQAIATGMASGEPDLRIYGEYGRLLMIENKVGQGRLSPAQKDRHAALQRLGYTVLVIRATTTTEAAEQAVTAVLEWLAETHTTKAA
;
A
#
# COMPACT_ATOMS: atom_id res chain seq x y z
N MET A 1 26.69 -66.20 3.23
CA MET A 1 27.45 -65.07 2.65
C MET A 1 26.52 -63.88 2.44
N ALA A 2 26.52 -62.91 3.37
CA ALA A 2 25.68 -61.72 3.30
C ALA A 2 26.42 -60.59 2.59
N ARG A 3 25.91 -60.11 1.45
CA ARG A 3 26.46 -58.93 0.75
C ARG A 3 25.86 -57.67 1.37
N ASN A 4 26.61 -57.04 2.26
CA ASN A 4 26.26 -55.73 2.82
C ASN A 4 26.45 -54.66 1.72
N ARG A 5 25.36 -54.14 1.15
CA ARG A 5 25.40 -53.01 0.21
C ARG A 5 25.29 -51.71 1.00
N THR A 6 26.43 -51.09 1.30
CA THR A 6 26.50 -49.71 1.80
C THR A 6 26.01 -48.76 0.70
N ARG A 7 24.80 -48.22 0.87
CA ARG A 7 24.26 -47.14 0.04
C ARG A 7 24.94 -45.84 0.44
N ALA A 8 25.71 -45.22 -0.46
CA ALA A 8 26.29 -43.90 -0.23
C ALA A 8 25.16 -42.87 0.01
N PRO A 9 25.29 -41.95 0.97
CA PRO A 9 24.33 -40.86 1.13
C PRO A 9 24.50 -39.88 -0.05
N SER A 10 23.51 -39.84 -0.94
CA SER A 10 23.39 -38.75 -1.92
C SER A 10 22.94 -37.48 -1.18
N SER A 11 23.90 -36.65 -0.79
CA SER A 11 23.65 -35.30 -0.27
C SER A 11 23.43 -34.34 -1.45
N THR A 12 22.28 -34.47 -2.11
CA THR A 12 21.82 -33.41 -3.01
C THR A 12 21.32 -32.24 -2.14
N THR A 13 22.24 -31.40 -1.68
CA THR A 13 21.90 -30.17 -0.95
C THR A 13 21.30 -29.19 -1.95
N THR A 14 19.98 -29.23 -2.10
CA THR A 14 19.24 -28.20 -2.85
C THR A 14 19.51 -26.86 -2.19
N THR A 15 20.34 -26.03 -2.82
CA THR A 15 20.68 -24.71 -2.28
C THR A 15 19.42 -23.84 -2.35
N ALA A 16 18.78 -23.60 -1.21
CA ALA A 16 17.56 -22.81 -1.15
C ALA A 16 17.81 -21.40 -1.71
N THR A 17 16.89 -20.93 -2.57
CA THR A 17 16.93 -19.55 -3.05
C THR A 17 16.62 -18.62 -1.88
N LYS A 18 17.54 -17.71 -1.55
CA LYS A 18 17.36 -16.70 -0.50
C LYS A 18 17.11 -15.34 -1.15
N THR A 19 16.12 -14.61 -0.64
CA THR A 19 15.81 -13.25 -1.07
C THR A 19 15.83 -12.33 0.13
N GLN A 20 16.48 -11.17 -0.01
CA GLN A 20 16.48 -10.10 0.98
C GLN A 20 16.29 -8.75 0.31
N THR A 21 15.60 -7.83 0.95
CA THR A 21 15.50 -6.44 0.49
C THR A 21 16.23 -5.56 1.48
N VAL A 22 17.24 -4.84 1.01
CA VAL A 22 18.10 -3.96 1.81
C VAL A 22 18.10 -2.55 1.22
N ARG A 23 18.62 -1.57 1.95
CA ARG A 23 18.94 -0.25 1.38
C ARG A 23 20.43 -0.20 1.04
N ILE A 24 20.76 0.21 -0.18
CA ILE A 24 22.12 0.46 -0.67
C ILE A 24 22.14 1.90 -1.16
N ASN A 25 22.97 2.76 -0.55
CA ASN A 25 23.00 4.20 -0.83
C ASN A 25 21.62 4.87 -0.80
N GLY A 26 20.76 4.45 0.15
CA GLY A 26 19.39 4.95 0.29
C GLY A 26 18.35 4.26 -0.61
N ALA A 27 18.76 3.64 -1.71
CA ALA A 27 17.85 2.94 -2.63
C ALA A 27 17.48 1.54 -2.13
N ARG A 28 16.20 1.15 -2.27
CA ARG A 28 15.75 -0.22 -1.94
C ARG A 28 16.21 -1.19 -3.03
N VAL A 29 16.97 -2.22 -2.65
CA VAL A 29 17.51 -3.22 -3.56
C VAL A 29 17.13 -4.62 -3.10
N LYS A 30 16.56 -5.41 -4.01
CA LYS A 30 16.27 -6.84 -3.83
C LYS A 30 17.51 -7.63 -4.23
N ILE A 31 18.10 -8.33 -3.27
CA ILE A 31 19.20 -9.25 -3.48
C ILE A 31 18.62 -10.67 -3.51
N THR A 32 18.93 -11.42 -4.56
CA THR A 32 18.54 -12.83 -4.70
C THR A 32 19.78 -13.68 -4.85
N THR A 33 19.94 -14.65 -3.95
CA THR A 33 21.00 -15.66 -3.97
C THR A 33 20.41 -17.00 -4.39
N ARG A 34 20.89 -17.57 -5.50
CA ARG A 34 20.48 -18.88 -6.02
C ARG A 34 21.70 -19.63 -6.51
N ASN A 35 21.94 -20.84 -6.01
CA ASN A 35 23.08 -21.69 -6.40
C ASN A 35 24.44 -20.96 -6.35
N GLY A 36 24.69 -20.20 -5.28
CA GLY A 36 25.91 -19.39 -5.13
C GLY A 36 25.96 -18.11 -5.98
N ARG A 37 25.05 -17.92 -6.94
CA ARG A 37 24.95 -16.69 -7.73
C ARG A 37 24.11 -15.65 -7.01
N VAL A 38 24.69 -14.47 -6.83
CA VAL A 38 24.03 -13.28 -6.28
C VAL A 38 23.60 -12.36 -7.43
N THR A 39 22.34 -11.92 -7.41
CA THR A 39 21.81 -10.93 -8.34
C THR A 39 21.13 -9.81 -7.56
N THR A 40 21.21 -8.59 -8.08
CA THR A 40 20.58 -7.40 -7.50
C THR A 40 19.59 -6.81 -8.49
N LYS A 41 18.44 -6.38 -7.99
CA LYS A 41 17.44 -5.62 -8.76
C LYS A 41 16.89 -4.50 -7.89
N PRO A 42 16.49 -3.34 -8.47
CA PRO A 42 15.69 -2.37 -7.74
C PRO A 42 14.46 -3.04 -7.11
N ALA A 43 14.20 -2.76 -5.84
CA ALA A 43 12.98 -3.18 -5.19
C ALA A 43 11.94 -2.08 -5.33
N LEU A 44 10.67 -2.49 -5.48
CA LEU A 44 9.56 -1.55 -5.49
C LEU A 44 9.50 -0.75 -4.17
N PRO A 45 8.94 0.47 -4.22
CA PRO A 45 8.67 1.26 -3.02
C PRO A 45 7.74 0.50 -2.07
N LEU A 46 7.76 0.90 -0.80
CA LEU A 46 6.77 0.48 0.19
C LEU A 46 5.47 1.27 -0.02
N GLU A 47 4.33 0.70 0.38
CA GLU A 47 3.02 1.38 0.28
C GLU A 47 3.03 2.74 0.99
N TRP A 48 3.68 2.86 2.15
CA TRP A 48 3.80 4.16 2.84
C TRP A 48 4.64 5.18 2.07
N GLU A 49 5.62 4.75 1.26
CA GLU A 49 6.43 5.66 0.42
C GLU A 49 5.56 6.21 -0.72
N LEU A 50 4.64 5.41 -1.27
CA LEU A 50 3.64 5.87 -2.24
C LEU A 50 2.69 6.90 -1.60
N GLN A 51 2.12 6.57 -0.43
CA GLN A 51 1.23 7.45 0.31
C GLN A 51 1.90 8.78 0.68
N ALA A 52 3.16 8.75 1.13
CA ALA A 52 3.90 9.97 1.47
C ALA A 52 4.09 10.89 0.25
N ALA A 53 4.37 10.32 -0.93
CA ALA A 53 4.50 11.09 -2.16
C ALA A 53 3.17 11.72 -2.59
N GLN A 54 2.05 10.99 -2.45
CA GLN A 54 0.70 11.51 -2.69
C GLN A 54 0.39 12.67 -1.76
N VAL A 55 0.57 12.48 -0.44
CA VAL A 55 0.34 13.53 0.56
C VAL A 55 1.17 14.78 0.25
N ALA A 56 2.45 14.62 -0.10
CA ALA A 56 3.31 15.74 -0.43
C ALA A 56 2.82 16.51 -1.67
N SER A 57 2.39 15.80 -2.73
CA SER A 57 1.88 16.45 -3.95
C SER A 57 0.51 17.07 -3.76
N LEU A 58 -0.41 16.41 -3.07
CA LEU A 58 -1.74 16.93 -2.77
C LEU A 58 -1.67 18.20 -1.91
N ARG A 59 -0.76 18.24 -0.92
CA ARG A 59 -0.56 19.43 -0.07
C ARG A 59 0.00 20.64 -0.83
N ARG A 60 0.59 20.44 -2.01
CA ARG A 60 1.09 21.53 -2.88
C ARG A 60 0.01 22.08 -3.82
N LEU A 61 -1.13 21.41 -3.94
CA LEU A 61 -2.22 21.90 -4.78
C LEU A 61 -2.81 23.19 -4.19
N PRO A 62 -3.12 24.21 -5.01
CA PRO A 62 -3.75 25.43 -4.53
C PRO A 62 -5.15 25.20 -3.93
N GLN A 63 -5.80 24.07 -4.25
CA GLN A 63 -7.08 23.66 -3.68
C GLN A 63 -6.97 23.11 -2.25
N TYR A 64 -5.79 22.66 -1.82
CA TYR A 64 -5.59 22.13 -0.47
C TYR A 64 -5.79 23.24 0.57
N GLN A 65 -6.48 22.91 1.68
CA GLN A 65 -6.96 23.86 2.70
C GLN A 65 -7.99 24.89 2.21
N ARG A 66 -8.45 24.79 0.97
CA ARG A 66 -9.50 25.66 0.41
C ARG A 66 -10.74 24.88 0.02
N GLN A 67 -10.58 23.90 -0.88
CA GLN A 67 -11.66 23.04 -1.37
C GLN A 67 -11.59 21.63 -0.78
N PHE A 68 -10.43 21.22 -0.28
CA PHE A 68 -10.28 19.93 0.37
C PHE A 68 -9.23 19.91 1.49
N LEU A 69 -9.39 18.96 2.40
CA LEU A 69 -8.44 18.56 3.44
C LEU A 69 -8.09 17.08 3.27
N LEU A 70 -7.03 16.62 3.94
CA LEU A 70 -6.67 15.20 3.92
C LEU A 70 -6.17 14.71 5.27
N ALA A 71 -6.40 13.42 5.54
CA ALA A 71 -5.80 12.67 6.63
C ALA A 71 -5.23 11.35 6.11
N GLY A 72 -4.09 10.93 6.66
CA GLY A 72 -3.46 9.64 6.34
C GLY A 72 -3.64 8.65 7.48
N ASP A 73 -4.14 7.47 7.14
CA ASP A 73 -4.38 6.36 8.04
C ASP A 73 -3.29 5.30 7.86
N MET A 74 -2.33 5.25 8.79
CA MET A 74 -1.27 4.23 8.75
C MET A 74 -1.70 2.93 9.44
N ASN A 75 -2.92 2.46 9.22
CA ASN A 75 -3.54 1.39 10.01
C ASN A 75 -2.80 0.05 9.91
N ALA A 76 -2.16 -0.25 8.77
CA ALA A 76 -1.39 -1.48 8.57
C ALA A 76 0.02 -1.49 9.20
N SER A 77 0.45 -0.40 9.86
CA SER A 77 1.80 -0.32 10.43
C SER A 77 2.01 -1.32 11.58
N LYS A 78 3.19 -1.95 11.64
CA LYS A 78 3.55 -2.81 12.77
C LYS A 78 3.57 -1.99 14.05
N ARG A 79 2.85 -2.47 15.06
CA ARG A 79 2.78 -1.90 16.41
C ARG A 79 3.14 -2.98 17.43
N GLY A 80 3.67 -2.57 18.58
CA GLY A 80 3.82 -3.49 19.72
C GLY A 80 2.45 -3.98 20.21
N PRO A 81 2.36 -5.15 20.89
CA PRO A 81 1.07 -5.76 21.24
C PRO A 81 0.13 -4.83 22.02
N ARG A 82 0.66 -4.08 23.00
CA ARG A 82 -0.12 -3.11 23.78
C ARG A 82 -0.65 -1.97 22.92
N ALA A 83 0.20 -1.38 22.08
CA ALA A 83 -0.20 -0.29 21.18
C ALA A 83 -1.22 -0.76 20.14
N GLN A 84 -1.10 -2.00 19.66
CA GLN A 84 -2.09 -2.59 18.76
C GLN A 84 -3.45 -2.78 19.46
N ALA A 85 -3.47 -3.31 20.68
CA ALA A 85 -4.69 -3.49 21.45
C ALA A 85 -5.38 -2.15 21.75
N GLN A 86 -4.61 -1.13 22.16
CA GLN A 86 -5.12 0.21 22.36
C GLN A 86 -5.70 0.78 21.07
N ALA A 87 -4.99 0.67 19.95
CA ALA A 87 -5.46 1.19 18.67
C ALA A 87 -6.79 0.56 18.23
N ILE A 88 -6.92 -0.77 18.33
CA ILE A 88 -8.17 -1.48 18.03
C ILE A 88 -9.29 -1.02 18.97
N ALA A 89 -9.03 -0.94 20.28
CA ALA A 89 -10.01 -0.49 21.27
C ALA A 89 -10.47 0.95 21.03
N THR A 90 -9.61 1.80 20.47
CA THR A 90 -9.93 3.19 20.10
C THR A 90 -10.53 3.34 18.70
N GLY A 91 -10.85 2.24 18.01
CA GLY A 91 -11.56 2.27 16.73
C GLY A 91 -10.69 2.13 15.47
N MET A 92 -9.43 1.68 15.58
CA MET A 92 -8.65 1.30 14.41
C MET A 92 -9.35 0.17 13.66
N ALA A 93 -9.85 0.48 12.46
CA ALA A 93 -10.54 -0.48 11.62
C ALA A 93 -9.57 -1.20 10.68
N SER A 94 -9.62 -2.53 10.68
CA SER A 94 -8.89 -3.34 9.71
C SER A 94 -9.42 -3.10 8.30
N GLY A 95 -8.51 -2.95 7.33
CA GLY A 95 -8.85 -2.73 5.93
C GLY A 95 -9.39 -1.34 5.58
N GLU A 96 -9.30 -0.39 6.52
CA GLU A 96 -9.58 1.02 6.22
C GLU A 96 -8.61 1.55 5.15
N PRO A 97 -9.10 2.32 4.14
CA PRO A 97 -8.24 2.93 3.12
C PRO A 97 -7.16 3.83 3.73
N ASP A 98 -6.02 3.92 3.05
CA ASP A 98 -4.84 4.64 3.52
C ASP A 98 -5.02 6.17 3.62
N LEU A 99 -5.84 6.78 2.76
CA LEU A 99 -6.08 8.23 2.75
C LEU A 99 -7.56 8.55 2.75
N ARG A 100 -7.89 9.61 3.51
CA ARG A 100 -9.18 10.30 3.46
C ARG A 100 -8.98 11.70 2.88
N ILE A 101 -9.76 12.03 1.86
CA ILE A 101 -9.81 13.34 1.21
C ILE A 101 -11.19 13.92 1.49
N TYR A 102 -11.23 14.94 2.35
CA TYR A 102 -12.44 15.64 2.76
C TYR A 102 -12.68 16.80 1.80
N GLY A 103 -13.82 16.83 1.13
CA GLY A 103 -14.22 17.91 0.23
C GLY A 103 -15.35 18.74 0.82
N GLU A 104 -15.74 19.78 0.09
CA GLU A 104 -16.90 20.61 0.43
C GLU A 104 -18.19 19.78 0.52
N TYR A 105 -19.19 20.31 1.24
CA TYR A 105 -20.52 19.71 1.39
C TYR A 105 -20.51 18.29 1.99
N GLY A 106 -19.51 17.97 2.80
CA GLY A 106 -19.40 16.66 3.47
C GLY A 106 -18.99 15.51 2.56
N ARG A 107 -18.49 15.80 1.34
CA ARG A 107 -18.00 14.78 0.42
C ARG A 107 -16.72 14.14 0.95
N LEU A 108 -16.60 12.83 0.80
CA LEU A 108 -15.42 12.06 1.20
C LEU A 108 -14.97 11.14 0.07
N LEU A 109 -13.74 11.34 -0.38
CA LEU A 109 -13.01 10.40 -1.24
C LEU A 109 -11.98 9.67 -0.39
N MET A 110 -11.91 8.35 -0.55
CA MET A 110 -10.95 7.49 0.14
C MET A 110 -10.04 6.81 -0.88
N ILE A 111 -8.74 6.72 -0.58
CA ILE A 111 -7.74 6.12 -1.46
C ILE A 111 -7.01 5.00 -0.70
N GLU A 112 -6.99 3.82 -1.28
CA GLU A 112 -6.15 2.69 -0.89
C GLU A 112 -4.97 2.59 -1.87
N ASN A 113 -3.76 2.39 -1.33
CA ASN A 113 -2.54 2.24 -2.12
C ASN A 113 -2.14 0.78 -2.25
N LYS A 114 -1.72 0.41 -3.46
CA LYS A 114 -1.10 -0.89 -3.74
C LYS A 114 0.15 -0.72 -4.59
N VAL A 115 1.21 -1.38 -4.15
CA VAL A 115 2.46 -1.45 -4.91
C VAL A 115 2.31 -2.47 -6.04
N GLY A 116 2.45 -2.02 -7.29
CA GLY A 116 2.31 -2.83 -8.50
C GLY A 116 1.02 -3.67 -8.51
N GLN A 117 1.18 -5.00 -8.62
CA GLN A 117 0.07 -5.96 -8.64
C GLN A 117 -0.36 -6.43 -7.24
N GLY A 118 -0.04 -5.67 -6.19
CA GLY A 118 -0.39 -5.98 -4.80
C GLY A 118 -1.90 -6.23 -4.63
N ARG A 119 -2.30 -7.34 -4.02
CA ARG A 119 -3.72 -7.68 -3.86
C ARG A 119 -4.31 -6.98 -2.65
N LEU A 120 -5.60 -6.63 -2.74
CA LEU A 120 -6.37 -6.28 -1.54
C LEU A 120 -6.48 -7.52 -0.65
N SER A 121 -6.27 -7.32 0.65
CA SER A 121 -6.58 -8.35 1.64
C SER A 121 -8.11 -8.59 1.70
N PRO A 122 -8.57 -9.74 2.23
CA PRO A 122 -10.01 -9.97 2.43
C PRO A 122 -10.67 -8.86 3.24
N ALA A 123 -10.06 -8.43 4.35
CA ALA A 123 -10.57 -7.34 5.18
C ALA A 123 -10.70 -6.01 4.42
N GLN A 124 -9.76 -5.70 3.52
CA GLN A 124 -9.85 -4.51 2.65
C GLN A 124 -11.03 -4.62 1.68
N LYS A 125 -11.22 -5.78 1.04
CA LYS A 125 -12.37 -5.99 0.13
C LYS A 125 -13.70 -5.78 0.86
N ASP A 126 -13.84 -6.38 2.03
CA ASP A 126 -15.06 -6.30 2.82
C ASP A 126 -15.32 -4.87 3.32
N ARG A 127 -14.27 -4.18 3.82
CA ARG A 127 -14.35 -2.80 4.28
C ARG A 127 -14.69 -1.84 3.14
N HIS A 128 -14.05 -1.96 1.99
CA HIS A 128 -14.30 -1.10 0.83
C HIS A 128 -15.73 -1.29 0.31
N ALA A 129 -16.19 -2.54 0.20
CA ALA A 129 -17.56 -2.82 -0.20
C ALA A 129 -18.58 -2.24 0.79
N ALA A 130 -18.30 -2.30 2.10
CA ALA A 130 -19.15 -1.68 3.11
C ALA A 130 -19.16 -0.15 3.01
N LEU A 131 -18.02 0.50 2.78
CA LEU A 131 -17.91 1.95 2.61
C LEU A 131 -18.64 2.42 1.34
N GLN A 132 -18.48 1.70 0.24
CA GLN A 132 -19.19 1.98 -1.02
C GLN A 132 -20.70 1.83 -0.86
N ARG A 133 -21.17 0.82 -0.12
CA ARG A 133 -22.60 0.66 0.21
C ARG A 133 -23.15 1.83 1.03
N LEU A 134 -22.32 2.50 1.84
CA LEU A 134 -22.69 3.71 2.57
C LEU A 134 -22.63 4.99 1.71
N GLY A 135 -22.26 4.88 0.44
CA GLY A 135 -22.19 6.00 -0.51
C GLY A 135 -20.83 6.70 -0.56
N TYR A 136 -19.79 6.16 0.09
CA TYR A 136 -18.45 6.73 0.00
C TYR A 136 -17.71 6.27 -1.26
N THR A 137 -16.95 7.19 -1.87
CA THR A 137 -16.06 6.85 -2.99
C THR A 137 -14.77 6.25 -2.45
N VAL A 138 -14.45 5.02 -2.86
CA VAL A 138 -13.19 4.35 -2.51
C VAL A 138 -12.45 4.00 -3.81
N LEU A 139 -11.24 4.53 -3.97
CA LEU A 139 -10.35 4.28 -5.10
C LEU A 139 -9.16 3.44 -4.67
N VAL A 140 -8.70 2.55 -5.55
CA VAL A 140 -7.47 1.79 -5.35
C VAL A 140 -6.43 2.28 -6.35
N ILE A 141 -5.41 2.98 -5.85
CA ILE A 141 -4.29 3.46 -6.67
C ILE A 141 -3.20 2.39 -6.70
N ARG A 142 -2.79 2.02 -7.91
CA ARG A 142 -1.77 1.01 -8.15
C ARG A 142 -0.57 1.67 -8.81
N ALA A 143 0.57 1.63 -8.15
CA ALA A 143 1.78 2.26 -8.66
C ALA A 143 3.03 1.45 -8.37
N THR A 144 4.01 1.56 -9.24
CA THR A 144 5.35 0.97 -9.12
C THR A 144 6.40 2.00 -8.73
N THR A 145 6.07 3.29 -8.82
CA THR A 145 6.93 4.41 -8.42
C THR A 145 6.16 5.44 -7.59
N THR A 146 6.88 6.24 -6.81
CA THR A 146 6.30 7.33 -6.02
C THR A 146 5.74 8.46 -6.89
N THR A 147 6.38 8.73 -8.04
CA THR A 147 5.91 9.72 -9.02
C THR A 147 4.56 9.33 -9.59
N GLU A 148 4.44 8.09 -10.07
CA GLU A 148 3.19 7.53 -10.59
C GLU A 148 2.07 7.58 -9.55
N ALA A 149 2.36 7.19 -8.30
CA ALA A 149 1.36 7.26 -7.23
C ALA A 149 0.87 8.69 -6.97
N ALA A 150 1.79 9.66 -6.98
CA ALA A 150 1.47 11.07 -6.76
C ALA A 150 0.65 11.66 -7.90
N GLU A 151 1.01 11.37 -9.16
CA GLU A 151 0.28 11.80 -10.35
C GLU A 151 -1.14 11.23 -10.35
N GLN A 152 -1.29 9.92 -10.12
CA GLN A 152 -2.61 9.29 -10.06
C GLN A 152 -3.49 9.89 -8.96
N ALA A 153 -2.92 10.17 -7.77
CA ALA A 153 -3.69 10.77 -6.68
C ALA A 153 -4.10 12.22 -6.98
N VAL A 154 -3.20 13.02 -7.57
CA VAL A 154 -3.52 14.39 -7.97
C VAL A 154 -4.64 14.39 -9.02
N THR A 155 -4.52 13.58 -10.06
CA THR A 155 -5.55 13.45 -11.10
C THR A 155 -6.89 13.04 -10.48
N ALA A 156 -6.91 11.97 -9.68
CA ALA A 156 -8.14 11.48 -9.06
C ALA A 156 -8.81 12.53 -8.15
N VAL A 157 -8.03 13.26 -7.35
CA VAL A 157 -8.60 14.31 -6.47
C VAL A 157 -9.12 15.49 -7.28
N LEU A 158 -8.40 15.94 -8.32
CA LEU A 158 -8.85 17.05 -9.16
C LEU A 158 -10.10 16.70 -9.97
N GLU A 159 -10.17 15.49 -10.54
CA GLU A 159 -11.37 14.99 -11.23
C GLU A 159 -12.55 14.92 -10.27
N TRP A 160 -12.35 14.33 -9.08
CA TRP A 160 -13.39 14.24 -8.07
C TRP A 160 -13.88 15.61 -7.57
N LEU A 161 -13.00 16.62 -7.48
CA LEU A 161 -13.39 17.99 -7.18
C LEU A 161 -14.18 18.63 -8.34
N ALA A 162 -13.84 18.30 -9.58
CA ALA A 162 -14.51 18.81 -10.77
C ALA A 162 -15.91 18.20 -11.00
N GLU A 163 -16.20 17.01 -10.46
CA GLU A 163 -17.52 16.37 -10.51
C GLU A 163 -18.64 17.21 -9.84
N THR A 164 -18.30 18.32 -9.16
CA THR A 164 -19.23 19.19 -8.43
C THR A 164 -19.72 20.38 -9.27
N HIS A 165 -20.59 20.13 -10.25
CA HIS A 165 -21.44 21.19 -10.83
C HIS A 165 -22.89 20.77 -11.15
N THR A 166 -23.29 19.51 -10.90
CA THR A 166 -24.56 18.98 -11.43
C THR A 166 -25.63 18.59 -10.41
N THR A 167 -25.47 18.94 -9.13
CA THR A 167 -26.55 18.73 -8.14
C THR A 167 -26.85 20.03 -7.40
N LYS A 168 -27.51 20.93 -8.12
CA LYS A 168 -28.12 22.14 -7.57
C LYS A 168 -29.53 21.78 -7.09
N ALA A 169 -29.83 22.13 -5.84
CA ALA A 169 -31.15 22.27 -5.22
C ALA A 169 -32.05 21.02 -5.16
N ALA A 170 -32.23 20.50 -3.95
CA ALA A 170 -33.51 20.00 -3.45
C ALA A 170 -33.73 20.58 -2.04
#